data_AF-A0A2G5WJB1-F1
#
_entry.id   AF-A0A2G5WJB1-F1
#
_cell.length_a   1.000
_cell.length_b   1.000
_cell.length_c   1.000
_cell.angle_alpha   90.00
_cell.angle_beta   90.00
_cell.angle_gamma   90.00
#
_symmetry.space_group_name_H-M   'P 1'
#
loop_
_entity.id
_entity.type
_entity.pdbx_description
1 polymer ?
#
loop_
_entity_poly.entity_id
_entity_poly.type
_entity_poly.pdbx_seq_one_letter_code
_entity_poly.pdbx_strand_id
1 'polypeptide(L)'
;MKKKLCSVLGALVLACSLPISGTAASEQRFSDVPPTKHFAEAVNNFAERNIIGGYPDGTYKPSNSITRGQAAAIITKLMKLDTTNVRNPGFTDITPANGYYKAIAALAQANVIGGYEDGRYGPNHPITREQMASILVKAFDLPRYQAMKNPFTDVKNPSHANNILIIYTLGITTGTTPDTYSPKHPITRGQAAKMMKAAEEVKTPMVTIKPSDLGWERIHWINANQMNSDVFQAVLLNGKNTPNGYTGDRVQLIPMKEGTGAISLGYGYRNEPENFKKYYVKVTDVNGELKLTLEQTTDYFPTEARISIDQDIQNISLTTMDGKKLSDNVEYSTCKSGYGTCIQMNEVGQYIATIRLTDGEEIRYGIEVNPTSTFFYEVATLKEQHMATYAQGTTFDIGKHKILTKDYEQIATITRDPSTNLFTARLTGDNVGSVVVEFERGERSEYYQQTGLRINVRKIGSIMNIEIHSDGYSTDI
;
A
#
# COMPACT_ATOMS: atom_id res chain seq x y z
N MET A 1 -40.75 -3.63 82.35
CA MET A 1 -40.66 -2.39 83.15
C MET A 1 -39.35 -1.68 82.84
N LYS A 2 -39.37 -0.34 82.89
CA LYS A 2 -38.42 0.64 82.35
C LYS A 2 -37.02 0.64 83.00
N LYS A 3 -36.01 1.10 82.24
CA LYS A 3 -34.95 2.14 82.52
C LYS A 3 -33.63 1.72 81.82
N LYS A 4 -33.19 2.38 80.74
CA LYS A 4 -32.45 3.67 80.58
C LYS A 4 -31.00 3.69 81.16
N LEU A 5 -30.06 3.74 80.20
CA LEU A 5 -28.87 4.63 80.03
C LEU A 5 -27.56 4.50 80.86
N CYS A 6 -26.46 4.50 80.09
CA CYS A 6 -25.09 5.06 80.29
C CYS A 6 -24.22 4.48 81.42
N SER A 7 -22.95 4.06 81.24
CA SER A 7 -21.78 4.82 80.75
C SER A 7 -20.61 3.83 80.52
N VAL A 8 -19.93 3.78 79.37
CA VAL A 8 -18.67 4.46 78.97
C VAL A 8 -17.34 3.87 79.53
N LEU A 9 -16.47 3.56 78.55
CA LEU A 9 -15.00 3.41 78.51
C LEU A 9 -14.31 2.15 79.08
N GLY A 10 -13.68 1.42 78.15
CA GLY A 10 -12.61 0.45 78.38
C GLY A 10 -12.00 0.03 77.04
N ALA A 11 -11.16 0.90 76.46
CA ALA A 11 -10.47 0.63 75.21
C ALA A 11 -9.41 -0.46 75.40
N LEU A 12 -9.52 -1.56 74.65
CA LEU A 12 -8.42 -2.50 74.42
C LEU A 12 -8.24 -2.66 72.91
N VAL A 13 -7.21 -1.98 72.39
CA VAL A 13 -6.77 -2.05 71.00
C VAL A 13 -6.07 -3.41 70.81
N LEU A 14 -6.74 -4.37 70.19
CA LEU A 14 -6.06 -5.50 69.55
C LEU A 14 -5.58 -5.02 68.18
N ALA A 15 -4.29 -4.68 68.10
CA ALA A 15 -3.60 -4.48 66.84
C ALA A 15 -3.46 -5.83 66.13
N CYS A 16 -4.39 -6.13 65.22
CA CYS A 16 -4.16 -7.14 64.19
C CYS A 16 -3.06 -6.61 63.27
N SER A 17 -1.85 -7.12 63.46
CA SER A 17 -0.73 -6.97 62.53
C SER A 17 -1.12 -7.50 61.16
N LEU A 18 -1.51 -6.61 60.26
CA LEU A 18 -1.47 -6.89 58.83
C LEU A 18 0.01 -7.10 58.45
N PRO A 19 0.36 -8.15 57.71
CA PRO A 19 1.65 -8.16 57.03
C PRO A 19 1.61 -6.98 56.05
N ILE A 20 2.42 -5.97 56.32
CA ILE A 20 2.81 -4.99 55.31
C ILE A 20 3.44 -5.84 54.21
N SER A 21 2.71 -6.03 53.11
CA SER A 21 3.30 -6.48 51.86
C SER A 21 4.35 -5.43 51.51
N GLY A 22 5.58 -5.69 51.92
CA GLY A 22 6.73 -4.96 51.43
C GLY A 22 6.69 -5.12 49.92
N THR A 23 6.41 -4.03 49.22
CA THR A 23 6.87 -3.89 47.84
C THR A 23 8.36 -4.21 47.90
N ALA A 24 8.76 -5.37 47.38
CA ALA A 24 10.16 -5.66 47.16
C ALA A 24 10.65 -4.55 46.24
N ALA A 25 11.35 -3.57 46.82
CA ALA A 25 12.08 -2.59 46.06
C ALA A 25 13.06 -3.40 45.22
N SER A 26 12.96 -3.33 43.89
CA SER A 26 13.99 -3.84 42.98
C SER A 26 15.32 -3.36 43.52
N GLU A 27 16.13 -4.30 44.01
CA GLU A 27 17.40 -3.98 44.67
C GLU A 27 18.26 -3.21 43.67
N GLN A 28 18.68 -2.00 44.05
CA GLN A 28 19.44 -1.12 43.17
C GLN A 28 20.73 -1.82 42.75
N ARG A 29 20.76 -2.36 41.52
CA ARG A 29 21.81 -3.26 41.04
C ARG A 29 23.11 -2.56 40.66
N PHE A 30 23.06 -1.25 40.42
CA PHE A 30 24.23 -0.43 40.09
C PHE A 30 24.25 0.84 40.95
N SER A 31 25.42 1.18 41.48
CA SER A 31 25.57 2.32 42.40
C SER A 31 25.28 3.69 41.77
N ASP A 32 25.44 3.81 40.44
CA ASP A 32 25.24 5.02 39.64
C ASP A 32 23.89 5.07 38.89
N VAL A 33 22.95 4.18 39.26
CA VAL A 33 21.59 4.12 38.68
C VAL A 33 20.55 4.32 39.80
N PRO A 34 20.43 5.54 40.36
CA PRO A 34 19.45 5.80 41.39
C PRO A 34 18.02 5.78 40.81
N PRO A 35 17.01 5.30 41.56
CA PRO A 35 15.63 5.13 41.07
C PRO A 35 14.97 6.40 40.50
N THR A 36 15.45 7.58 40.91
CA THR A 36 14.94 8.88 40.45
C THR A 36 15.35 9.24 39.02
N LYS A 37 16.27 8.50 38.40
CA LYS A 37 16.73 8.79 37.04
C LYS A 37 15.78 8.20 36.01
N HIS A 38 15.53 8.97 34.95
CA HIS A 38 14.63 8.60 33.84
C HIS A 38 14.97 7.30 33.11
N PHE A 39 16.18 6.75 33.29
CA PHE A 39 16.63 5.48 32.70
C PHE A 39 16.67 4.32 33.70
N ALA A 40 16.45 4.57 35.00
CA ALA A 40 16.71 3.60 36.06
C ALA A 40 15.86 2.34 35.92
N GLU A 41 14.57 2.52 35.65
CA GLU A 41 13.64 1.40 35.41
C GLU A 41 14.10 0.51 34.25
N ALA A 42 14.48 1.10 33.11
CA ALA A 42 14.92 0.35 31.95
C ALA A 42 16.22 -0.41 32.20
N VAL A 43 17.17 0.23 32.87
CA VAL A 43 18.45 -0.39 33.21
C VAL A 43 18.24 -1.54 34.20
N ASN A 44 17.47 -1.34 35.27
CA ASN A 44 17.23 -2.39 36.26
C ASN A 44 16.46 -3.58 35.66
N ASN A 45 15.42 -3.31 34.85
CA ASN A 45 14.67 -4.36 34.14
C ASN A 45 15.58 -5.21 33.23
N PHE A 46 16.42 -4.56 32.42
CA PHE A 46 17.33 -5.28 31.54
C PHE A 46 18.41 -6.05 32.30
N ALA A 47 18.84 -5.54 33.46
CA ALA A 47 19.84 -6.22 34.27
C ALA A 47 19.26 -7.44 35.01
N GLU A 48 18.04 -7.34 35.52
CA GLU A 48 17.27 -8.47 36.09
C GLU A 48 17.08 -9.59 35.07
N ARG A 49 16.87 -9.22 33.79
CA ARG A 49 16.73 -10.16 32.67
C ARG A 49 18.06 -10.61 32.06
N ASN A 50 19.20 -10.25 32.64
CA ASN A 50 20.56 -10.56 32.15
C ASN A 50 20.83 -10.10 30.71
N ILE A 51 20.13 -9.07 30.24
CA ILE A 51 20.32 -8.46 28.94
C ILE A 51 21.55 -7.57 28.97
N ILE A 52 21.66 -6.72 30.01
CA ILE A 52 22.80 -5.85 30.25
C ILE A 52 23.57 -6.26 31.50
N GLY A 53 24.83 -5.85 31.55
CA GLY A 53 25.68 -5.93 32.73
C GLY A 53 26.30 -4.58 33.06
N GLY A 54 26.88 -4.50 34.26
CA GLY A 54 27.69 -3.38 34.72
C GLY A 54 29.17 -3.62 34.53
N TYR A 55 29.96 -2.71 35.09
CA TYR A 55 31.41 -2.78 35.17
C TYR A 55 31.83 -3.50 36.47
N PRO A 56 33.08 -4.00 36.56
CA PRO A 56 33.59 -4.65 37.77
C PRO A 56 33.54 -3.77 39.03
N ASP A 57 33.48 -2.44 38.86
CA ASP A 57 33.36 -1.45 39.93
C ASP A 57 31.91 -1.28 40.47
N GLY A 58 30.96 -2.10 39.98
CA GLY A 58 29.55 -2.04 40.41
C GLY A 58 28.73 -0.93 39.75
N THR A 59 29.27 -0.24 38.75
CA THR A 59 28.59 0.84 38.02
C THR A 59 28.02 0.38 36.67
N TYR A 60 27.09 1.14 36.10
CA TYR A 60 26.57 0.96 34.74
C TYR A 60 27.11 1.98 33.73
N LYS A 61 27.57 3.14 34.22
CA LYS A 61 28.05 4.31 33.48
C LYS A 61 27.01 4.86 32.50
N PRO A 62 25.81 5.25 32.96
CA PRO A 62 24.69 5.63 32.10
C PRO A 62 24.95 6.88 31.24
N SER A 63 25.88 7.75 31.66
CA SER A 63 26.25 8.97 30.94
C SER A 63 27.25 8.73 29.81
N ASN A 64 27.91 7.58 29.77
CA ASN A 64 28.85 7.26 28.69
C ASN A 64 28.08 6.96 27.40
N SER A 65 28.65 7.33 26.26
CA SER A 65 28.14 6.92 24.95
C SER A 65 28.16 5.40 24.82
N ILE A 66 27.09 4.84 24.28
CA ILE A 66 27.03 3.42 23.93
C ILE A 66 27.68 3.20 22.56
N THR A 67 28.49 2.13 22.42
CA THR A 67 29.07 1.78 21.13
C THR A 67 28.10 1.00 20.26
N ARG A 68 28.31 0.99 18.94
CA ARG A 68 27.51 0.21 17.99
C ARG A 68 27.54 -1.30 18.26
N GLY A 69 28.66 -1.84 18.75
CA GLY A 69 28.80 -3.24 19.16
C GLY A 69 28.01 -3.55 20.43
N GLN A 70 28.06 -2.66 21.43
CA GLN A 70 27.26 -2.80 22.66
C GLN A 70 25.76 -2.75 22.35
N ALA A 71 25.32 -1.78 21.53
CA ALA A 71 23.93 -1.68 21.09
C ALA A 71 23.48 -2.96 20.37
N ALA A 72 24.30 -3.49 19.46
CA ALA A 72 24.03 -4.76 18.78
C ALA A 72 23.82 -5.91 19.79
N ALA A 73 24.73 -6.10 20.74
CA ALA A 73 24.62 -7.16 21.74
C ALA A 73 23.32 -7.09 22.56
N ILE A 74 22.89 -5.88 22.94
CA ILE A 74 21.66 -5.68 23.70
C ILE A 74 20.43 -6.02 22.84
N ILE A 75 20.38 -5.48 21.61
CA ILE A 75 19.23 -5.66 20.72
C ILE A 75 19.10 -7.12 20.28
N THR A 76 20.20 -7.82 20.00
CA THR A 76 20.17 -9.27 19.70
C THR A 76 19.50 -10.07 20.82
N LYS A 77 19.77 -9.74 22.09
CA LYS A 77 19.14 -10.40 23.24
C LYS A 77 17.68 -10.03 23.39
N LEU A 78 17.32 -8.76 23.21
CA LEU A 78 15.92 -8.29 23.26
C LEU A 78 15.07 -9.00 22.19
N MET A 79 15.59 -9.11 20.98
CA MET A 79 14.97 -9.83 19.88
C MET A 79 15.02 -11.36 20.03
N LYS A 80 15.77 -11.87 21.01
CA LYS A 80 16.01 -13.31 21.22
C LYS A 80 16.52 -14.03 19.96
N LEU A 81 17.38 -13.37 19.18
CA LEU A 81 17.93 -13.96 17.96
C LEU A 81 18.87 -15.13 18.29
N ASP A 82 18.82 -16.17 17.46
CA ASP A 82 19.80 -17.26 17.51
C ASP A 82 21.18 -16.75 17.07
N THR A 83 22.19 -17.07 17.87
CA THR A 83 23.59 -16.67 17.68
C THR A 83 24.54 -17.86 17.53
N THR A 84 24.00 -19.08 17.45
CA THR A 84 24.78 -20.31 17.36
C THR A 84 25.35 -20.53 15.95
N ASN A 85 24.54 -20.33 14.90
CA ASN A 85 24.88 -20.61 13.50
C ASN A 85 24.84 -19.36 12.62
N VAL A 86 25.51 -18.30 13.08
CA VAL A 86 25.59 -17.04 12.34
C VAL A 86 26.58 -17.12 11.19
N ARG A 87 26.26 -16.45 10.08
CA ARG A 87 27.13 -16.34 8.90
C ARG A 87 28.01 -15.11 9.03
N ASN A 88 29.13 -15.11 8.31
CA ASN A 88 29.99 -13.93 8.23
C ASN A 88 29.17 -12.71 7.74
N PRO A 89 29.11 -11.61 8.53
CA PRO A 89 28.33 -10.44 8.14
C PRO A 89 28.95 -9.63 6.99
N GLY A 90 30.18 -9.95 6.57
CA GLY A 90 30.84 -9.31 5.42
C GLY A 90 31.48 -7.95 5.71
N PHE A 91 31.47 -7.49 6.97
CA PHE A 91 32.13 -6.24 7.35
C PHE A 91 33.64 -6.42 7.50
N THR A 92 34.42 -5.50 6.94
CA THR A 92 35.89 -5.60 6.85
C THR A 92 36.60 -5.52 8.20
N ASP A 93 35.96 -4.94 9.23
CA ASP A 93 36.48 -4.78 10.59
C ASP A 93 35.86 -5.76 11.61
N ILE A 94 35.11 -6.76 11.15
CA ILE A 94 34.45 -7.77 12.00
C ILE A 94 35.01 -9.16 11.68
N THR A 95 35.81 -9.67 12.61
CA THR A 95 36.33 -11.06 12.58
C THR A 95 35.69 -11.90 13.69
N PRO A 96 35.70 -13.24 13.60
CA PRO A 96 35.18 -14.11 14.67
C PRO A 96 35.78 -13.88 16.06
N ALA A 97 36.97 -13.25 16.15
CA ALA A 97 37.60 -12.88 17.41
C ALA A 97 36.99 -11.63 18.08
N ASN A 98 36.17 -10.86 17.36
CA ASN A 98 35.49 -9.69 17.90
C ASN A 98 34.42 -10.12 18.92
N GLY A 99 34.42 -9.54 20.13
CA GLY A 99 33.47 -9.88 21.19
C GLY A 99 31.99 -9.64 20.84
N TYR A 100 31.71 -8.84 19.83
CA TYR A 100 30.36 -8.57 19.32
C TYR A 100 30.03 -9.32 18.02
N TYR A 101 30.94 -10.16 17.50
CA TYR A 101 30.81 -10.83 16.20
C TYR A 101 29.45 -11.50 16.03
N LYS A 102 29.07 -12.34 16.99
CA LYS A 102 27.83 -13.13 16.89
C LYS A 102 26.57 -12.26 16.88
N ALA A 103 26.53 -11.22 17.70
CA ALA A 103 25.41 -10.28 17.76
C ALA A 103 25.27 -9.48 16.46
N ILE A 104 26.39 -8.95 15.96
CA ILE A 104 26.44 -8.21 14.69
C ILE A 104 26.04 -9.11 13.52
N ALA A 105 26.56 -10.34 13.48
CA ALA A 105 26.23 -11.31 12.45
C ALA A 105 24.74 -11.66 12.44
N ALA A 106 24.15 -11.99 13.60
CA ALA A 106 22.72 -12.29 13.72
C ALA A 106 21.83 -11.12 13.28
N LEU A 107 22.16 -9.89 13.71
CA LEU A 107 21.39 -8.70 13.33
C LEU A 107 21.53 -8.34 11.85
N ALA A 108 22.72 -8.55 11.26
CA ALA A 108 22.94 -8.35 9.84
C ALA A 108 22.13 -9.36 9.00
N GLN A 109 22.12 -10.63 9.42
CA GLN A 109 21.29 -11.68 8.80
C GLN A 109 19.79 -11.37 8.92
N ALA A 110 19.35 -10.79 10.04
CA ALA A 110 17.98 -10.33 10.24
C ALA A 110 17.65 -9.02 9.50
N ASN A 111 18.58 -8.46 8.72
CA ASN A 111 18.46 -7.18 8.01
C ASN A 111 18.17 -5.96 8.90
N VAL A 112 18.50 -6.05 10.20
CA VAL A 112 18.28 -4.97 11.17
C VAL A 112 19.36 -3.90 11.10
N ILE A 113 20.61 -4.32 10.88
CA ILE A 113 21.77 -3.42 10.84
C ILE A 113 22.48 -3.44 9.49
N GLY A 114 23.29 -2.41 9.25
CA GLY A 114 24.21 -2.28 8.11
C GLY A 114 25.53 -1.64 8.54
N GLY A 115 26.49 -1.66 7.62
CA GLY A 115 27.79 -1.02 7.77
C GLY A 115 27.84 0.39 7.22
N TYR A 116 29.00 1.02 7.33
CA TYR A 116 29.36 2.23 6.63
C TYR A 116 29.68 1.95 5.15
N GLU A 117 29.74 3.01 4.35
CA GLU A 117 30.04 2.92 2.91
C GLU A 117 31.43 2.34 2.62
N ASP A 118 32.37 2.47 3.56
CA ASP A 118 33.73 1.91 3.47
C ASP A 118 33.80 0.40 3.79
N GLY A 119 32.65 -0.26 3.97
CA GLY A 119 32.53 -1.69 4.23
C GLY A 119 32.75 -2.08 5.70
N ARG A 120 33.01 -1.14 6.61
CA ARG A 120 33.14 -1.42 8.05
C ARG A 120 31.80 -1.41 8.77
N TYR A 121 31.72 -2.07 9.92
CA TYR A 121 30.64 -1.89 10.89
C TYR A 121 30.93 -0.83 11.94
N GLY A 122 32.19 -0.70 12.37
CA GLY A 122 32.63 0.21 13.43
C GLY A 122 32.09 -0.16 14.82
N PRO A 123 32.37 -1.37 15.36
CA PRO A 123 31.77 -1.86 16.61
C PRO A 123 32.13 -1.02 17.86
N ASN A 124 33.28 -0.34 17.82
CA ASN A 124 33.75 0.50 18.93
C ASN A 124 33.37 1.98 18.77
N HIS A 125 32.79 2.37 17.63
CA HIS A 125 32.33 3.75 17.45
C HIS A 125 31.06 3.99 18.28
N PRO A 126 30.90 5.19 18.88
CA PRO A 126 29.63 5.60 19.45
C PRO A 126 28.50 5.53 18.41
N ILE A 127 27.34 5.04 18.82
CA ILE A 127 26.14 5.06 17.98
C ILE A 127 25.42 6.41 18.10
N THR A 128 24.99 6.98 16.97
CA THR A 128 24.22 8.23 16.97
C THR A 128 22.74 7.98 17.25
N ARG A 129 22.03 9.02 17.69
CA ARG A 129 20.58 8.94 17.99
C ARG A 129 19.74 8.57 16.77
N GLU A 130 20.10 9.05 15.57
CA GLU A 130 19.40 8.70 14.33
C GLU A 130 19.64 7.23 13.91
N GLN A 131 20.85 6.70 14.15
CA GLN A 131 21.18 5.31 13.87
C GLN A 131 20.43 4.38 14.82
N MET A 132 20.36 4.74 16.11
CA MET A 132 19.54 4.02 17.08
C MET A 132 18.07 3.98 16.65
N ALA A 133 17.50 5.10 16.19
CA ALA A 133 16.12 5.14 15.69
C ALA A 133 15.90 4.12 14.56
N SER A 134 16.72 4.15 13.52
CA SER A 134 16.62 3.18 12.41
C SER A 134 16.75 1.73 12.84
N ILE A 135 17.61 1.45 13.81
CA ILE A 135 17.80 0.09 14.31
C ILE A 135 16.58 -0.38 15.10
N LEU A 136 16.04 0.43 16.03
CA LEU A 136 14.84 0.07 16.80
C LEU A 136 13.63 -0.17 15.88
N VAL A 137 13.48 0.71 14.90
CA VAL A 137 12.38 0.68 13.93
C VAL A 137 12.40 -0.59 13.07
N LYS A 138 13.59 -1.16 12.80
CA LYS A 138 13.75 -2.47 12.13
C LYS A 138 13.68 -3.64 13.10
N ALA A 139 14.34 -3.55 14.25
CA ALA A 139 14.47 -4.61 15.24
C ALA A 139 13.11 -5.06 15.79
N PHE A 140 12.22 -4.10 16.05
CA PHE A 140 10.89 -4.36 16.62
C PHE A 140 9.78 -4.30 15.56
N ASP A 141 10.13 -4.32 14.27
CA ASP A 141 9.19 -4.27 13.13
C ASP A 141 8.10 -3.19 13.30
N LEU A 142 8.53 -1.98 13.73
CA LEU A 142 7.59 -0.90 14.07
C LEU A 142 6.80 -0.46 12.81
N PRO A 143 5.58 0.09 12.95
CA PRO A 143 4.77 0.60 11.85
C PRO A 143 5.49 1.64 10.99
N ARG A 144 5.38 1.52 9.66
CA ARG A 144 5.94 2.47 8.69
C ARG A 144 4.89 3.46 8.20
N TYR A 145 4.56 4.44 9.02
CA TYR A 145 3.64 5.51 8.62
C TYR A 145 4.14 6.24 7.36
N GLN A 146 3.24 6.51 6.41
CA GLN A 146 3.57 7.22 5.17
C GLN A 146 3.59 8.74 5.38
N ALA A 147 2.76 9.25 6.28
CA ALA A 147 2.69 10.66 6.63
C ALA A 147 2.75 10.84 8.15
N MET A 148 3.68 11.68 8.62
CA MET A 148 3.83 12.01 10.04
C MET A 148 4.14 13.50 10.18
N LYS A 149 3.62 14.12 11.24
CA LYS A 149 4.00 15.48 11.62
C LYS A 149 5.43 15.47 12.18
N ASN A 150 6.29 16.34 11.66
CA ASN A 150 7.63 16.53 12.21
C ASN A 150 7.62 17.65 13.27
N PRO A 151 7.84 17.35 14.56
CA PRO A 151 7.96 18.38 15.60
C PRO A 151 9.37 18.99 15.68
N PHE A 152 10.37 18.36 15.05
CA PHE A 152 11.78 18.68 15.27
C PHE A 152 12.34 19.55 14.16
N THR A 153 12.92 20.69 14.55
CA THR A 153 13.51 21.67 13.63
C THR A 153 14.80 21.18 12.99
N ASP A 154 15.51 20.24 13.63
CA ASP A 154 16.82 19.71 13.21
C ASP A 154 16.72 18.35 12.48
N VAL A 155 15.51 17.83 12.27
CA VAL A 155 15.25 16.61 11.50
C VAL A 155 14.83 17.00 10.08
N LYS A 156 15.81 17.14 9.18
CA LYS A 156 15.59 17.55 7.77
C LYS A 156 16.05 16.52 6.72
N ASN A 157 16.73 15.44 7.12
CA ASN A 157 17.38 14.49 6.22
C ASN A 157 16.58 13.17 6.06
N PRO A 158 16.27 12.72 4.83
CA PRO A 158 15.40 11.57 4.61
C PRO A 158 15.93 10.23 5.14
N SER A 159 17.25 10.00 5.18
CA SER A 159 17.81 8.65 5.44
C SER A 159 17.44 8.07 6.82
N HIS A 160 17.31 8.95 7.82
CA HIS A 160 16.89 8.57 9.17
C HIS A 160 15.63 9.32 9.66
N ALA A 161 15.21 10.42 9.03
CA ALA A 161 14.09 11.23 9.51
C ALA A 161 12.82 10.42 9.74
N ASN A 162 12.40 9.60 8.77
CA ASN A 162 11.17 8.80 8.92
C ASN A 162 11.25 7.86 10.13
N ASN A 163 12.41 7.26 10.39
CA ASN A 163 12.59 6.38 11.55
C ASN A 163 12.53 7.17 12.86
N ILE A 164 13.09 8.38 12.90
CA ILE A 164 12.99 9.28 14.06
C ILE A 164 11.52 9.66 14.32
N LEU A 165 10.77 9.99 13.27
CA LEU A 165 9.37 10.35 13.39
C LEU A 165 8.49 9.17 13.82
N ILE A 166 8.79 7.95 13.38
CA ILE A 166 8.10 6.73 13.83
C ILE A 166 8.27 6.55 15.34
N ILE A 167 9.51 6.58 15.85
CA ILE A 167 9.75 6.38 17.29
C ILE A 167 9.21 7.54 18.12
N TYR A 168 9.12 8.75 17.57
CA TYR A 168 8.45 9.87 18.23
C TYR A 168 6.95 9.66 18.30
N THR A 169 6.31 9.31 17.17
CA THR A 169 4.86 9.05 17.08
C THR A 169 4.42 7.94 18.02
N LEU A 170 5.27 6.93 18.21
CA LEU A 170 5.03 5.81 19.12
C LEU A 170 5.41 6.12 20.59
N GLY A 171 5.84 7.35 20.91
CA GLY A 171 6.21 7.74 22.27
C GLY A 171 7.51 7.13 22.81
N ILE A 172 8.31 6.48 21.96
CA ILE A 172 9.61 5.88 22.33
C ILE A 172 10.66 6.95 22.64
N THR A 173 10.52 8.14 22.05
CA THR A 173 11.39 9.30 22.28
C THR A 173 10.59 10.59 22.33
N THR A 174 11.10 11.57 23.07
CA THR A 174 10.54 12.93 23.17
C THR A 174 11.48 13.99 22.59
N GLY A 175 12.56 13.58 21.91
CA GLY A 175 13.65 14.50 21.54
C GLY A 175 14.61 14.80 22.70
N THR A 176 15.59 15.67 22.45
CA THR A 176 16.46 16.26 23.47
C THR A 176 15.85 17.54 24.05
N THR A 177 15.03 18.22 23.25
CA THR A 177 14.07 19.25 23.64
C THR A 177 12.72 18.95 22.95
N PRO A 178 11.63 19.68 23.24
CA PRO A 178 10.36 19.50 22.54
C PRO A 178 10.43 19.64 21.00
N ASP A 179 11.41 20.40 20.50
CA ASP A 179 11.56 20.76 19.08
C ASP A 179 12.93 20.41 18.48
N THR A 180 13.77 19.69 19.21
CA THR A 180 15.10 19.25 18.78
C THR A 180 15.31 17.77 19.08
N TYR A 181 15.77 17.00 18.10
CA TYR A 181 16.07 15.57 18.26
C TYR A 181 17.56 15.28 18.49
N SER A 182 18.45 16.12 17.96
CA SER A 182 19.92 15.95 17.95
C SER A 182 20.39 14.68 17.21
N PRO A 183 20.06 14.49 15.92
CA PRO A 183 20.22 13.21 15.21
C PRO A 183 21.65 12.68 15.16
N LYS A 184 22.64 13.56 14.96
CA LYS A 184 24.06 13.20 14.82
C LYS A 184 24.78 13.05 16.17
N HIS A 185 24.17 13.45 17.28
CA HIS A 185 24.79 13.30 18.59
C HIS A 185 24.84 11.82 19.02
N PRO A 186 25.95 11.36 19.62
CA PRO A 186 26.00 10.07 20.27
C PRO A 186 24.92 9.92 21.34
N ILE A 187 24.30 8.74 21.42
CA ILE A 187 23.34 8.42 22.47
C ILE A 187 24.05 7.80 23.68
N THR A 188 23.66 8.20 24.89
CA THR A 188 24.22 7.62 26.11
C THR A 188 23.64 6.23 26.39
N ARG A 189 24.33 5.43 27.20
CA ARG A 189 23.88 4.09 27.63
C ARG A 189 22.52 4.14 28.32
N GLY A 190 22.30 5.11 29.22
CA GLY A 190 21.01 5.29 29.90
C GLY A 190 19.87 5.66 28.95
N GLN A 191 20.13 6.60 28.01
CA GLN A 191 19.15 6.99 26.99
C GLN A 191 18.80 5.83 26.06
N ALA A 192 19.81 5.06 25.63
CA ALA A 192 19.61 3.88 24.79
C ALA A 192 18.79 2.80 25.50
N ALA A 193 19.07 2.51 26.78
CA ALA A 193 18.28 1.55 27.55
C ALA A 193 16.80 1.96 27.63
N LYS A 194 16.53 3.24 27.90
CA LYS A 194 15.15 3.77 27.92
C LYS A 194 14.45 3.60 26.56
N MET A 195 15.09 3.98 25.46
CA MET A 195 14.50 3.86 24.13
C MET A 195 14.29 2.39 23.72
N MET A 196 15.23 1.50 24.04
CA MET A 196 15.10 0.07 23.75
C MET A 196 13.96 -0.58 24.54
N LYS A 197 13.78 -0.22 25.82
CA LYS A 197 12.67 -0.73 26.64
C LYS A 197 11.33 -0.24 26.10
N ALA A 198 11.22 1.06 25.81
CA ALA A 198 10.00 1.62 25.23
C ALA A 198 9.67 0.97 23.87
N ALA A 199 10.68 0.71 23.03
CA ALA A 199 10.48 0.01 21.75
C ALA A 199 10.04 -1.45 21.92
N GLU A 200 10.55 -2.16 22.94
CA GLU A 200 10.13 -3.52 23.28
C GLU A 200 8.69 -3.59 23.81
N GLU A 201 8.25 -2.58 24.55
CA GLU A 201 6.92 -2.54 25.19
C GLU A 201 5.82 -1.97 24.31
N VAL A 202 6.18 -1.26 23.24
CA VAL A 202 5.22 -0.68 22.29
C VAL A 202 4.40 -1.80 21.65
N LYS A 203 3.10 -1.82 22.00
CA LYS A 203 2.11 -2.65 21.32
C LYS A 203 1.59 -1.88 20.13
N THR A 204 1.71 -2.45 18.95
CA THR A 204 1.17 -1.85 17.73
C THR A 204 0.00 -2.70 17.27
N PRO A 205 -1.18 -2.11 17.03
CA PRO A 205 -2.36 -2.86 16.59
C PRO A 205 -2.28 -3.32 15.12
N MET A 206 -1.08 -3.23 14.54
CA MET A 206 -0.79 -3.51 13.15
C MET A 206 -0.73 -5.02 12.91
N VAL A 207 -1.17 -5.45 11.74
CA VAL A 207 -0.92 -6.82 11.25
C VAL A 207 0.21 -6.77 10.21
N THR A 208 1.18 -7.68 10.35
CA THR A 208 2.24 -7.88 9.37
C THR A 208 1.99 -9.17 8.62
N ILE A 209 1.81 -9.08 7.30
CA ILE A 209 1.71 -10.24 6.40
C ILE A 209 3.09 -10.50 5.80
N LYS A 210 3.61 -11.70 5.96
CA LYS A 210 4.84 -12.17 5.32
C LYS A 210 4.51 -13.05 4.11
N PRO A 211 5.41 -13.14 3.11
CA PRO A 211 5.25 -14.05 1.99
C PRO A 211 4.94 -15.50 2.42
N SER A 212 5.60 -15.97 3.49
CA SER A 212 5.39 -17.30 4.05
C SER A 212 3.96 -17.57 4.50
N ASP A 213 3.25 -16.54 5.01
CA ASP A 213 1.86 -16.65 5.45
C ASP A 213 0.92 -16.87 4.26
N LEU A 214 1.38 -16.50 3.06
CA LEU A 214 0.67 -16.66 1.80
C LEU A 214 1.10 -17.91 1.03
N GLY A 215 2.16 -18.60 1.48
CA GLY A 215 2.82 -19.68 0.74
C GLY A 215 3.66 -19.18 -0.44
N TRP A 216 4.15 -17.94 -0.37
CA TRP A 216 4.93 -17.28 -1.43
C TRP A 216 6.37 -17.01 -0.98
N GLU A 217 7.28 -16.83 -1.94
CA GLU A 217 8.67 -16.43 -1.66
C GLU A 217 8.83 -14.91 -1.48
N ARG A 218 7.96 -14.13 -2.13
CA ARG A 218 7.99 -12.66 -2.13
C ARG A 218 6.59 -12.09 -2.35
N ILE A 219 6.43 -10.79 -2.05
CA ILE A 219 5.21 -10.03 -2.37
C ILE A 219 5.64 -8.89 -3.29
N HIS A 220 5.13 -8.87 -4.53
CA HIS A 220 5.59 -7.90 -5.52
C HIS A 220 4.91 -6.55 -5.41
N TRP A 221 3.62 -6.56 -5.13
CA TRP A 221 2.82 -5.36 -5.13
C TRP A 221 1.57 -5.59 -4.29
N ILE A 222 0.97 -4.48 -3.90
CA ILE A 222 -0.26 -4.43 -3.11
C ILE A 222 -1.24 -3.48 -3.78
N ASN A 223 -2.54 -3.74 -3.64
CA ASN A 223 -3.59 -2.83 -4.03
C ASN A 223 -4.58 -2.68 -2.87
N ALA A 224 -4.47 -1.57 -2.14
CA ALA A 224 -5.27 -1.26 -0.94
C ALA A 224 -6.17 -0.03 -1.12
N ASN A 225 -6.12 0.62 -2.28
CA ASN A 225 -6.72 1.94 -2.48
C ASN A 225 -8.15 1.90 -3.06
N GLN A 226 -8.72 0.70 -3.23
CA GLN A 226 -9.96 0.55 -4.00
C GLN A 226 -11.22 0.51 -3.15
N MET A 227 -11.11 0.15 -1.88
CA MET A 227 -12.27 -0.01 -1.00
C MET A 227 -11.94 0.54 0.39
N ASN A 228 -12.55 1.67 0.73
CA ASN A 228 -12.42 2.36 2.02
C ASN A 228 -10.96 2.44 2.48
N SER A 229 -10.11 3.01 1.62
CA SER A 229 -8.65 3.07 1.81
C SER A 229 -8.20 3.95 2.98
N ASP A 230 -9.12 4.67 3.60
CA ASP A 230 -8.89 5.47 4.80
C ASP A 230 -9.11 4.69 6.11
N VAL A 231 -9.61 3.45 6.05
CA VAL A 231 -9.78 2.55 7.21
C VAL A 231 -8.44 2.03 7.72
N PHE A 232 -7.51 1.75 6.83
CA PHE A 232 -6.18 1.23 7.15
C PHE A 232 -5.13 1.73 6.16
N GLN A 233 -3.89 1.88 6.64
CA GLN A 233 -2.74 2.15 5.79
C GLN A 233 -2.02 0.83 5.48
N ALA A 234 -1.75 0.56 4.20
CA ALA A 234 -0.96 -0.59 3.77
C ALA A 234 0.43 -0.18 3.29
N VAL A 235 1.46 -0.88 3.75
CA VAL A 235 2.85 -0.56 3.40
C VAL A 235 3.59 -1.82 3.00
N LEU A 236 3.98 -1.89 1.74
CA LEU A 236 4.89 -2.91 1.25
C LEU A 236 6.32 -2.53 1.60
N LEU A 237 6.99 -3.38 2.37
CA LEU A 237 8.40 -3.28 2.68
C LEU A 237 9.14 -4.33 1.88
N ASN A 238 9.91 -3.87 0.90
CA ASN A 238 10.74 -4.75 0.08
C ASN A 238 11.96 -5.20 0.89
N GLY A 239 12.14 -6.51 0.93
CA GLY A 239 13.28 -7.21 1.44
C GLY A 239 14.52 -7.04 0.56
N LYS A 240 15.56 -7.82 0.87
CA LYS A 240 16.78 -7.87 0.07
C LYS A 240 16.85 -9.18 -0.68
N ASN A 241 17.38 -9.12 -1.89
CA ASN A 241 17.82 -10.31 -2.59
C ASN A 241 19.07 -10.87 -1.86
N THR A 242 19.02 -12.15 -1.51
CA THR A 242 20.14 -12.85 -0.88
C THR A 242 20.48 -14.09 -1.71
N PRO A 243 21.67 -14.70 -1.52
CA PRO A 243 22.03 -15.94 -2.21
C PRO A 243 21.06 -17.13 -1.96
N ASN A 244 20.19 -17.05 -0.95
CA ASN A 244 19.19 -18.10 -0.66
C ASN A 244 17.76 -17.65 -0.98
N GLY A 245 17.61 -16.64 -1.84
CA GLY A 245 16.32 -16.07 -2.22
C GLY A 245 16.05 -14.69 -1.62
N TYR A 246 14.88 -14.16 -1.92
CA TYR A 246 14.41 -12.88 -1.40
C TYR A 246 14.01 -13.05 0.07
N THR A 247 14.48 -12.17 0.94
CA THR A 247 14.15 -12.25 2.37
C THR A 247 13.74 -10.90 2.92
N GLY A 248 12.73 -10.90 3.78
CA GLY A 248 12.33 -9.73 4.55
C GLY A 248 11.13 -8.94 4.00
N ASP A 249 10.61 -9.33 2.83
CA ASP A 249 9.33 -8.81 2.32
C ASP A 249 8.26 -8.95 3.38
N ARG A 250 7.48 -7.89 3.53
CA ARG A 250 6.28 -7.91 4.36
C ARG A 250 5.35 -6.76 3.99
N VAL A 251 4.07 -6.97 4.25
CA VAL A 251 3.05 -5.93 4.17
C VAL A 251 2.59 -5.61 5.57
N GLN A 252 2.77 -4.34 5.96
CA GLN A 252 2.27 -3.82 7.23
C GLN A 252 0.89 -3.19 7.00
N LEU A 253 -0.10 -3.63 7.76
CA LEU A 253 -1.47 -3.10 7.75
C LEU A 253 -1.75 -2.38 9.07
N ILE A 254 -1.82 -1.06 9.00
CA ILE A 254 -1.89 -0.17 10.15
C ILE A 254 -3.34 0.35 10.24
N PRO A 255 -4.10 0.07 11.31
CA PRO A 255 -5.46 0.56 11.44
C PRO A 255 -5.47 2.08 11.64
N MET A 256 -6.41 2.76 10.98
CA MET A 256 -6.55 4.23 11.02
C MET A 256 -7.86 4.67 11.64
N LYS A 257 -8.97 3.97 11.31
CA LYS A 257 -10.30 4.18 11.90
C LYS A 257 -11.14 2.92 11.75
N GLU A 258 -12.25 2.86 12.47
CA GLU A 258 -13.21 1.76 12.34
C GLU A 258 -13.80 1.67 10.93
N GLY A 259 -14.02 0.44 10.47
CA GLY A 259 -14.63 0.16 9.18
C GLY A 259 -14.10 -1.12 8.55
N THR A 260 -14.54 -1.36 7.32
CA THR A 260 -14.05 -2.47 6.50
C THR A 260 -13.52 -1.91 5.19
N GLY A 261 -12.25 -2.14 4.91
CA GLY A 261 -11.66 -1.95 3.60
C GLY A 261 -11.23 -3.28 2.99
N ALA A 262 -10.49 -3.24 1.89
CA ALA A 262 -9.94 -4.45 1.29
C ALA A 262 -8.57 -4.21 0.68
N ILE A 263 -7.76 -5.27 0.67
CA ILE A 263 -6.44 -5.31 0.06
C ILE A 263 -6.31 -6.52 -0.84
N SER A 264 -5.75 -6.33 -2.04
CA SER A 264 -5.25 -7.39 -2.89
C SER A 264 -3.73 -7.42 -2.86
N LEU A 265 -3.15 -8.61 -2.76
CA LEU A 265 -1.72 -8.87 -2.75
C LEU A 265 -1.38 -9.68 -3.98
N GLY A 266 -0.27 -9.38 -4.63
CA GLY A 266 0.16 -10.06 -5.85
C GLY A 266 1.58 -10.60 -5.80
N TYR A 267 1.76 -11.74 -6.46
CA TYR A 267 3.02 -12.37 -6.81
C TYR A 267 3.05 -12.60 -8.32
N GLY A 268 4.10 -12.18 -9.01
CA GLY A 268 4.25 -12.39 -10.45
C GLY A 268 5.44 -11.58 -10.99
N TYR A 269 6.36 -12.27 -11.66
CA TYR A 269 7.48 -11.67 -12.39
C TYR A 269 7.68 -12.45 -13.68
N ARG A 270 8.30 -11.85 -14.70
CA ARG A 270 8.54 -12.44 -16.03
C ARG A 270 8.66 -13.98 -16.01
N ASN A 271 7.71 -14.66 -16.65
CA ASN A 271 7.61 -16.13 -16.80
C ASN A 271 7.16 -16.91 -15.55
N GLU A 272 6.79 -16.27 -14.44
CA GLU A 272 6.11 -16.89 -13.29
C GLU A 272 4.59 -16.68 -13.39
N PRO A 273 3.76 -17.68 -13.02
CA PRO A 273 2.32 -17.52 -12.99
C PRO A 273 1.94 -16.47 -11.95
N GLU A 274 1.12 -15.50 -12.37
CA GLU A 274 0.61 -14.48 -11.46
C GLU A 274 -0.35 -15.11 -10.46
N ASN A 275 -0.15 -14.81 -9.17
CA ASN A 275 -0.97 -15.30 -8.08
C ASN A 275 -1.42 -14.13 -7.21
N PHE A 276 -2.70 -14.12 -6.86
CA PHE A 276 -3.35 -13.02 -6.18
C PHE A 276 -4.14 -13.55 -5.00
N LYS A 277 -4.08 -12.82 -3.88
CA LYS A 277 -4.95 -13.07 -2.72
C LYS A 277 -5.56 -11.75 -2.29
N LYS A 278 -6.88 -11.73 -2.10
CA LYS A 278 -7.61 -10.59 -1.59
C LYS A 278 -8.14 -10.87 -0.18
N TYR A 279 -8.11 -9.84 0.64
CA TYR A 279 -8.63 -9.87 2.00
C TYR A 279 -9.52 -8.67 2.26
N TYR A 280 -10.64 -8.89 2.95
CA TYR A 280 -11.28 -7.83 3.71
C TYR A 280 -10.44 -7.51 4.93
N VAL A 281 -10.24 -6.21 5.16
CA VAL A 281 -9.50 -5.65 6.29
C VAL A 281 -10.51 -4.98 7.18
N LYS A 282 -10.91 -5.66 8.25
CA LYS A 282 -11.87 -5.14 9.22
C LYS A 282 -11.12 -4.54 10.40
N VAL A 283 -11.43 -3.27 10.68
CA VAL A 283 -10.89 -2.51 11.82
C VAL A 283 -12.03 -2.22 12.78
N THR A 284 -11.88 -2.64 14.04
CA THR A 284 -12.87 -2.44 15.11
C THR A 284 -12.21 -1.80 16.32
N ASP A 285 -12.90 -0.91 17.01
CA ASP A 285 -12.47 -0.43 18.32
C ASP A 285 -12.79 -1.48 19.40
N VAL A 286 -11.76 -1.87 20.16
CA VAL A 286 -11.90 -2.74 21.32
C VAL A 286 -11.28 -2.03 22.52
N ASN A 287 -12.13 -1.38 23.33
CA ASN A 287 -11.74 -0.63 24.53
C ASN A 287 -10.78 0.54 24.26
N GLY A 288 -11.00 1.29 23.17
CA GLY A 288 -10.17 2.42 22.75
C GLY A 288 -8.93 2.02 21.95
N GLU A 289 -8.76 0.74 21.65
CA GLU A 289 -7.70 0.23 20.78
C GLU A 289 -8.30 -0.29 19.48
N LEU A 290 -7.92 0.30 18.35
CA LEU A 290 -8.25 -0.24 17.04
C LEU A 290 -7.60 -1.62 16.88
N LYS A 291 -8.34 -2.62 16.43
CA LYS A 291 -7.84 -3.96 16.11
C LYS A 291 -8.21 -4.33 14.69
N LEU A 292 -7.27 -5.00 14.02
CA LEU A 292 -7.41 -5.39 12.63
C LEU A 292 -7.55 -6.91 12.51
N THR A 293 -8.52 -7.36 11.74
CA THR A 293 -8.69 -8.77 11.33
C THR A 293 -8.73 -8.89 9.82
N LEU A 294 -8.22 -10.02 9.31
CA LEU A 294 -8.19 -10.34 7.89
C LEU A 294 -9.14 -11.49 7.58
N GLU A 295 -9.95 -11.32 6.56
CA GLU A 295 -10.83 -12.36 6.02
C GLU A 295 -10.55 -12.50 4.53
N GLN A 296 -10.07 -13.68 4.09
CA GLN A 296 -9.79 -13.90 2.68
C GLN A 296 -11.11 -13.92 1.90
N THR A 297 -11.14 -13.27 0.74
CA THR A 297 -12.34 -13.19 -0.13
C THR A 297 -11.97 -13.39 -1.59
N THR A 298 -12.96 -13.84 -2.38
CA THR A 298 -12.90 -13.91 -3.84
C THR A 298 -13.74 -12.83 -4.52
N ASP A 299 -14.34 -11.93 -3.74
CA ASP A 299 -15.16 -10.84 -4.27
C ASP A 299 -14.31 -9.90 -5.13
N TYR A 300 -14.93 -9.32 -6.14
CA TYR A 300 -14.28 -8.36 -7.03
C TYR A 300 -14.40 -6.93 -6.49
N PHE A 301 -13.48 -6.06 -6.90
CA PHE A 301 -13.58 -4.63 -6.65
C PHE A 301 -14.55 -3.99 -7.65
N PRO A 302 -15.41 -3.06 -7.20
CA PRO A 302 -16.16 -2.20 -8.09
C PRO A 302 -15.24 -1.57 -9.14
N THR A 303 -15.64 -1.64 -10.40
CA THR A 303 -14.85 -1.12 -11.52
C THR A 303 -15.70 -0.17 -12.37
N GLU A 304 -15.09 0.91 -12.86
CA GLU A 304 -15.77 1.96 -13.62
C GLU A 304 -16.02 1.54 -15.08
N ALA A 305 -17.28 1.57 -15.51
CA ALA A 305 -17.65 1.59 -16.93
C ALA A 305 -17.69 3.04 -17.40
N ARG A 306 -16.81 3.39 -18.35
CA ARG A 306 -16.75 4.74 -18.91
C ARG A 306 -17.78 4.93 -20.02
N ILE A 307 -18.63 5.94 -19.84
CA ILE A 307 -19.63 6.40 -20.82
C ILE A 307 -19.31 7.86 -21.17
N SER A 308 -18.68 8.08 -22.31
CA SER A 308 -18.27 9.43 -22.74
C SER A 308 -19.48 10.22 -23.26
N ILE A 309 -20.07 11.04 -22.39
CA ILE A 309 -21.19 11.94 -22.69
C ILE A 309 -20.76 13.37 -22.34
N ASP A 310 -20.85 14.28 -23.32
CA ASP A 310 -20.47 15.69 -23.17
C ASP A 310 -21.67 16.61 -22.91
N GLN A 311 -22.87 16.04 -22.82
CA GLN A 311 -24.14 16.75 -22.66
C GLN A 311 -24.76 16.51 -21.28
N ASP A 312 -25.71 17.37 -20.89
CA ASP A 312 -26.40 17.25 -19.61
C ASP A 312 -27.31 16.02 -19.57
N ILE A 313 -27.01 15.11 -18.65
CA ILE A 313 -27.72 13.86 -18.44
C ILE A 313 -28.94 14.10 -17.54
N GLN A 314 -30.11 13.64 -17.98
CA GLN A 314 -31.32 13.60 -17.17
C GLN A 314 -31.33 12.37 -16.23
N ASN A 315 -31.09 11.17 -16.78
CA ASN A 315 -30.92 9.94 -16.02
C ASN A 315 -30.17 8.87 -16.83
N ILE A 316 -29.75 7.81 -16.14
CA ILE A 316 -29.16 6.62 -16.77
C ILE A 316 -29.88 5.39 -16.24
N SER A 317 -30.55 4.64 -17.12
CA SER A 317 -31.11 3.34 -16.76
C SER A 317 -30.16 2.22 -17.17
N LEU A 318 -30.19 1.11 -16.43
CA LEU A 318 -29.36 -0.06 -16.68
C LEU A 318 -30.22 -1.31 -16.77
N THR A 319 -30.07 -2.06 -17.86
CA THR A 319 -30.75 -3.34 -18.09
C THR A 319 -29.73 -4.41 -18.46
N THR A 320 -30.07 -5.67 -18.25
CA THR A 320 -29.35 -6.79 -18.87
C THR A 320 -29.69 -6.88 -20.37
N MET A 321 -28.92 -7.67 -21.12
CA MET A 321 -29.16 -7.88 -22.56
C MET A 321 -30.50 -8.53 -22.91
N ASP A 322 -31.08 -9.33 -22.00
CA ASP A 322 -32.41 -9.93 -22.14
C ASP A 322 -33.56 -9.00 -21.69
N GLY A 323 -33.24 -7.75 -21.33
CA GLY A 323 -34.23 -6.71 -21.02
C GLY A 323 -34.69 -6.65 -19.56
N LYS A 324 -34.09 -7.44 -18.65
CA LYS A 324 -34.36 -7.29 -17.22
C LYS A 324 -33.78 -5.96 -16.73
N LYS A 325 -34.67 -5.10 -16.21
CA LYS A 325 -34.29 -3.81 -15.64
C LYS A 325 -33.61 -3.99 -14.28
N LEU A 326 -32.43 -3.37 -14.12
CA LEU A 326 -31.65 -3.38 -12.89
C LEU A 326 -31.79 -2.07 -12.11
N SER A 327 -31.81 -0.94 -12.81
CA SER A 327 -32.06 0.38 -12.22
C SER A 327 -32.69 1.33 -13.24
N ASP A 328 -33.58 2.20 -12.77
CA ASP A 328 -34.12 3.33 -13.54
C ASP A 328 -33.20 4.56 -13.51
N ASN A 329 -32.32 4.64 -12.50
CA ASN A 329 -31.40 5.75 -12.32
C ASN A 329 -30.14 5.27 -11.59
N VAL A 330 -29.09 4.96 -12.35
CA VAL A 330 -27.78 4.56 -11.81
C VAL A 330 -27.02 5.79 -11.34
N GLU A 331 -26.36 5.68 -10.19
CA GLU A 331 -25.41 6.70 -9.75
C GLU A 331 -24.20 6.76 -10.69
N TYR A 332 -23.86 7.95 -11.13
CA TYR A 332 -22.69 8.21 -11.97
C TYR A 332 -21.84 9.34 -11.41
N SER A 333 -20.57 9.33 -11.75
CA SER A 333 -19.61 10.36 -11.36
C SER A 333 -18.66 10.65 -12.50
N THR A 334 -17.86 11.71 -12.34
CA THR A 334 -16.64 11.84 -13.15
C THR A 334 -15.76 10.62 -12.90
N CYS A 335 -15.20 10.04 -13.97
CA CYS A 335 -14.28 8.91 -13.87
C CYS A 335 -13.06 9.26 -13.02
N LYS A 336 -12.41 8.25 -12.40
CA LYS A 336 -11.16 8.44 -11.62
C LYS A 336 -10.02 9.08 -12.41
N SER A 337 -10.03 8.96 -13.74
CA SER A 337 -9.06 9.64 -14.62
C SER A 337 -9.24 11.16 -14.68
N GLY A 338 -10.35 11.69 -14.15
CA GLY A 338 -10.71 13.10 -14.19
C GLY A 338 -11.46 13.55 -15.45
N TYR A 339 -11.78 12.63 -16.36
CA TYR A 339 -12.46 12.95 -17.62
C TYR A 339 -13.50 11.89 -18.01
N GLY A 340 -14.65 12.35 -18.50
CA GLY A 340 -15.80 11.52 -18.87
C GLY A 340 -16.68 11.13 -17.68
N THR A 341 -17.82 10.53 -18.01
CA THR A 341 -18.79 10.03 -17.02
C THR A 341 -18.59 8.53 -16.83
N CYS A 342 -18.66 8.06 -15.60
CA CYS A 342 -18.49 6.66 -15.24
C CYS A 342 -19.62 6.17 -14.34
N ILE A 343 -20.03 4.93 -14.56
CA ILE A 343 -20.92 4.18 -13.65
C ILE A 343 -20.12 3.03 -13.01
N GLN A 344 -20.44 2.67 -11.77
CA GLN A 344 -19.78 1.56 -11.08
C GLN A 344 -20.42 0.23 -11.46
N MET A 345 -19.59 -0.73 -11.86
CA MET A 345 -20.00 -2.09 -12.17
C MET A 345 -19.52 -3.06 -11.09
N ASN A 346 -20.47 -3.86 -10.58
CA ASN A 346 -20.26 -4.74 -9.42
C ASN A 346 -20.53 -6.22 -9.73
N GLU A 347 -21.01 -6.55 -10.93
CA GLU A 347 -21.41 -7.91 -11.30
C GLU A 347 -20.98 -8.20 -12.74
N VAL A 348 -20.54 -9.45 -12.98
CA VAL A 348 -20.19 -9.93 -14.32
C VAL A 348 -21.41 -10.02 -15.21
N GLY A 349 -21.25 -9.72 -16.49
CA GLY A 349 -22.33 -9.82 -17.45
C GLY A 349 -22.28 -8.76 -18.55
N GLN A 350 -23.30 -8.79 -19.40
CA GLN A 350 -23.51 -7.80 -20.44
C GLN A 350 -24.76 -6.98 -20.14
N TYR A 351 -24.63 -5.67 -20.26
CA TYR A 351 -25.65 -4.70 -19.89
C TYR A 351 -25.84 -3.66 -20.98
N ILE A 352 -26.99 -3.01 -20.94
CA ILE A 352 -27.32 -1.84 -21.75
C ILE A 352 -27.54 -0.69 -20.79
N ALA A 353 -26.69 0.33 -20.90
CA ALA A 353 -26.95 1.62 -20.28
C ALA A 353 -27.70 2.51 -21.28
N THR A 354 -28.89 2.98 -20.91
CA THR A 354 -29.64 3.96 -21.70
C THR A 354 -29.56 5.30 -20.99
N ILE A 355 -28.86 6.24 -21.61
CA ILE A 355 -28.64 7.60 -21.13
C ILE A 355 -29.70 8.47 -21.77
N ARG A 356 -30.56 9.08 -20.95
CA ARG A 356 -31.49 10.09 -21.40
C ARG A 356 -30.90 11.46 -21.13
N LEU A 357 -30.81 12.27 -22.16
CA LEU A 357 -30.31 13.64 -22.10
C LEU A 357 -31.43 14.62 -21.75
N THR A 358 -31.06 15.80 -21.28
CA THR A 358 -32.05 16.83 -20.87
C THR A 358 -32.88 17.39 -22.03
N ASP A 359 -32.39 17.30 -23.26
CA ASP A 359 -33.12 17.65 -24.49
C ASP A 359 -34.07 16.54 -24.97
N GLY A 360 -34.03 15.37 -24.33
CA GLY A 360 -34.85 14.21 -24.65
C GLY A 360 -34.22 13.20 -25.60
N GLU A 361 -32.99 13.43 -26.09
CA GLU A 361 -32.24 12.42 -26.85
C GLU A 361 -31.89 11.22 -25.95
N GLU A 362 -31.94 10.01 -26.53
CA GLU A 362 -31.51 8.78 -25.87
C GLU A 362 -30.27 8.20 -26.56
N ILE A 363 -29.24 7.95 -25.77
CA ILE A 363 -27.99 7.31 -26.21
C ILE A 363 -27.85 6.00 -25.47
N ARG A 364 -27.54 4.92 -26.19
CA ARG A 364 -27.36 3.59 -25.60
C ARG A 364 -25.90 3.17 -25.64
N TYR A 365 -25.46 2.50 -24.59
CA TYR A 365 -24.14 1.88 -24.49
C TYR A 365 -24.28 0.40 -24.13
N GLY A 366 -23.57 -0.45 -24.87
CA GLY A 366 -23.31 -1.83 -24.45
C GLY A 366 -22.16 -1.83 -23.46
N ILE A 367 -22.31 -2.57 -22.37
CA ILE A 367 -21.28 -2.72 -21.35
C ILE A 367 -21.05 -4.21 -21.14
N GLU A 368 -19.80 -4.64 -21.21
CA GLU A 368 -19.38 -6.02 -20.91
C GLU A 368 -18.44 -6.01 -19.73
N VAL A 369 -18.75 -6.83 -18.73
CA VAL A 369 -18.02 -6.91 -17.46
C VAL A 369 -17.53 -8.35 -17.29
N ASN A 370 -16.21 -8.52 -17.38
CA ASN A 370 -15.56 -9.83 -17.28
C ASN A 370 -14.70 -9.92 -16.01
N PRO A 371 -14.65 -11.08 -15.34
CA PRO A 371 -13.78 -11.27 -14.18
C PRO A 371 -12.32 -11.43 -14.61
N THR A 372 -11.39 -10.83 -13.86
CA THR A 372 -9.94 -11.06 -14.01
C THR A 372 -9.35 -11.81 -12.81
N SER A 373 -8.12 -12.32 -12.93
CA SER A 373 -7.36 -12.92 -11.81
C SER A 373 -7.00 -11.91 -10.71
N THR A 374 -7.09 -10.62 -11.00
CA THR A 374 -6.64 -9.53 -10.12
C THR A 374 -7.70 -9.03 -9.13
N PHE A 375 -8.88 -9.67 -9.13
CA PHE A 375 -10.09 -9.22 -8.43
C PHE A 375 -10.62 -7.87 -8.92
N PHE A 376 -10.26 -7.43 -10.12
CA PHE A 376 -10.90 -6.32 -10.83
C PHE A 376 -11.73 -6.85 -11.98
N TYR A 377 -12.75 -6.10 -12.38
CA TYR A 377 -13.43 -6.40 -13.62
C TYR A 377 -12.68 -5.79 -14.80
N GLU A 378 -12.59 -6.53 -15.90
CA GLU A 378 -12.33 -5.94 -17.20
C GLU A 378 -13.66 -5.43 -17.73
N VAL A 379 -13.73 -4.12 -18.02
CA VAL A 379 -14.96 -3.46 -18.45
C VAL A 379 -14.78 -2.88 -19.84
N ALA A 380 -15.53 -3.41 -20.81
CA ALA A 380 -15.62 -2.87 -22.15
C ALA A 380 -16.93 -2.10 -22.31
N THR A 381 -16.88 -0.97 -23.03
CA THR A 381 -18.04 -0.12 -23.30
C THR A 381 -18.12 0.22 -24.78
N LEU A 382 -19.32 0.20 -25.35
CA LEU A 382 -19.55 0.45 -26.77
C LEU A 382 -20.78 1.33 -26.97
N LYS A 383 -20.60 2.54 -27.53
CA LYS A 383 -21.70 3.45 -27.87
C LYS A 383 -22.49 2.90 -29.06
N GLU A 384 -23.81 2.80 -28.94
CA GLU A 384 -24.68 2.39 -30.04
C GLU A 384 -24.62 3.41 -31.18
N GLN A 385 -24.27 2.94 -32.37
CA GLN A 385 -24.17 3.79 -33.55
C GLN A 385 -24.36 2.96 -34.82
N HIS A 386 -25.42 3.23 -35.57
CA HIS A 386 -25.77 2.45 -36.78
C HIS A 386 -25.34 3.13 -38.09
N MET A 387 -24.87 4.37 -38.00
CA MET A 387 -24.36 5.14 -39.13
C MET A 387 -23.15 5.95 -38.68
N ALA A 388 -22.13 6.02 -39.52
CA ALA A 388 -20.99 6.90 -39.34
C ALA A 388 -20.70 7.67 -40.62
N THR A 389 -20.11 8.85 -40.47
CA THR A 389 -19.71 9.70 -41.58
C THR A 389 -18.26 10.12 -41.42
N TYR A 390 -17.53 10.22 -42.54
CA TYR A 390 -16.17 10.72 -42.57
C TYR A 390 -16.04 11.75 -43.69
N ALA A 391 -15.75 12.99 -43.32
CA ALA A 391 -15.53 14.07 -44.26
C ALA A 391 -14.05 14.10 -44.67
N GLN A 392 -13.72 13.52 -45.83
CA GLN A 392 -12.37 13.66 -46.39
C GLN A 392 -12.13 15.12 -46.85
N GLY A 393 -13.18 15.81 -47.25
CA GLY A 393 -13.09 17.13 -47.85
C GLY A 393 -12.63 17.09 -49.30
N THR A 394 -12.71 18.23 -49.97
CA THR A 394 -12.48 18.36 -51.42
C THR A 394 -11.10 18.91 -51.77
N THR A 395 -10.30 19.27 -50.76
CA THR A 395 -8.97 19.88 -50.93
C THR A 395 -8.01 18.94 -51.67
N PHE A 396 -8.17 17.63 -51.47
CA PHE A 396 -7.36 16.59 -52.10
C PHE A 396 -8.21 15.73 -53.03
N ASP A 397 -7.78 15.63 -54.29
CA ASP A 397 -8.43 14.76 -55.27
C ASP A 397 -7.99 13.31 -55.06
N ILE A 398 -8.79 12.59 -54.28
CA ILE A 398 -8.59 11.16 -53.99
C ILE A 398 -8.92 10.24 -55.18
N GLY A 399 -9.42 10.79 -56.30
CA GLY A 399 -9.86 10.02 -57.46
C GLY A 399 -11.08 9.12 -57.16
N LYS A 400 -11.10 7.93 -57.75
CA LYS A 400 -12.06 6.85 -57.43
C LYS A 400 -11.70 6.18 -56.11
N HIS A 401 -12.63 5.39 -55.57
CA HIS A 401 -12.37 4.50 -54.45
C HIS A 401 -12.69 3.06 -54.82
N LYS A 402 -12.04 2.11 -54.15
CA LYS A 402 -12.29 0.68 -54.29
C LYS A 402 -12.44 0.07 -52.91
N ILE A 403 -13.44 -0.78 -52.73
CA ILE A 403 -13.58 -1.55 -51.50
C ILE A 403 -12.81 -2.86 -51.67
N LEU A 404 -11.85 -3.10 -50.79
CA LEU A 404 -10.94 -4.24 -50.87
C LEU A 404 -11.48 -5.47 -50.12
N THR A 405 -12.27 -5.25 -49.08
CA THR A 405 -12.89 -6.33 -48.30
C THR A 405 -13.96 -7.02 -49.14
N LYS A 406 -13.83 -8.34 -49.31
CA LYS A 406 -14.84 -9.17 -49.98
C LYS A 406 -16.09 -9.28 -49.12
N ASP A 407 -17.25 -9.35 -49.77
CA ASP A 407 -18.56 -9.52 -49.12
C ASP A 407 -18.85 -8.45 -48.04
N TYR A 408 -18.27 -7.25 -48.19
CA TYR A 408 -18.37 -6.18 -47.20
C TYR A 408 -19.82 -5.70 -47.00
N GLU A 409 -20.69 -5.90 -47.99
CA GLU A 409 -22.10 -5.56 -47.93
C GLU A 409 -22.82 -6.32 -46.81
N GLN A 410 -22.30 -7.49 -46.40
CA GLN A 410 -22.81 -8.23 -45.25
C GLN A 410 -22.52 -7.54 -43.92
N ILE A 411 -21.53 -6.62 -43.88
CA ILE A 411 -21.10 -5.86 -42.71
C ILE A 411 -21.73 -4.46 -42.72
N ALA A 412 -21.50 -3.70 -43.80
CA ALA A 412 -21.97 -2.34 -43.93
C ALA A 412 -22.16 -1.90 -45.38
N THR A 413 -23.15 -1.04 -45.63
CA THR A 413 -23.26 -0.26 -46.87
C THR A 413 -22.39 0.97 -46.78
N ILE A 414 -21.63 1.28 -47.83
CA ILE A 414 -20.73 2.43 -47.89
C ILE A 414 -21.08 3.27 -49.10
N THR A 415 -21.31 4.56 -48.88
CA THR A 415 -21.57 5.55 -49.95
C THR A 415 -20.61 6.71 -49.84
N ARG A 416 -20.37 7.40 -50.96
CA ARG A 416 -19.59 8.63 -51.04
C ARG A 416 -20.40 9.65 -51.83
N ASP A 417 -20.53 10.87 -51.29
CA ASP A 417 -20.88 12.04 -52.08
C ASP A 417 -19.64 12.55 -52.82
N PRO A 418 -19.56 12.45 -54.16
CA PRO A 418 -18.37 12.86 -54.91
C PRO A 418 -18.11 14.36 -54.88
N SER A 419 -19.13 15.18 -54.59
CA SER A 419 -19.00 16.64 -54.59
C SER A 419 -18.32 17.17 -53.32
N THR A 420 -18.44 16.42 -52.21
CA THR A 420 -17.93 16.81 -50.89
C THR A 420 -16.89 15.83 -50.33
N ASN A 421 -16.77 14.64 -50.95
CA ASN A 421 -16.05 13.48 -50.40
C ASN A 421 -16.53 13.09 -49.00
N LEU A 422 -17.82 13.26 -48.73
CA LEU A 422 -18.43 12.73 -47.51
C LEU A 422 -18.71 11.25 -47.69
N PHE A 423 -17.98 10.42 -46.95
CA PHE A 423 -18.26 8.99 -46.85
C PHE A 423 -19.29 8.74 -45.77
N THR A 424 -20.27 7.90 -46.07
CA THR A 424 -21.27 7.42 -45.10
C THR A 424 -21.23 5.91 -45.07
N ALA A 425 -21.11 5.33 -43.87
CA ALA A 425 -21.23 3.91 -43.64
C ALA A 425 -22.46 3.63 -42.79
N ARG A 426 -23.26 2.63 -43.16
CA ARG A 426 -24.44 2.18 -42.40
C ARG A 426 -24.39 0.67 -42.22
N LEU A 427 -24.78 0.19 -41.05
CA LEU A 427 -24.88 -1.24 -40.78
C LEU A 427 -25.89 -1.90 -41.74
N THR A 428 -25.55 -3.07 -42.27
CA THR A 428 -26.46 -3.89 -43.09
C THR A 428 -27.09 -5.06 -42.31
N GLY A 429 -26.60 -5.33 -41.09
CA GLY A 429 -27.05 -6.41 -40.21
C GLY A 429 -26.16 -6.54 -38.95
N ASP A 430 -26.06 -7.74 -38.38
CA ASP A 430 -25.35 -8.02 -37.12
C ASP A 430 -23.91 -8.53 -37.28
N ASN A 431 -23.40 -8.51 -38.51
CA ASN A 431 -22.03 -8.97 -38.80
C ASN A 431 -21.01 -7.93 -38.37
N VAL A 432 -20.00 -8.39 -37.62
CA VAL A 432 -18.87 -7.57 -37.19
C VAL A 432 -17.69 -7.77 -38.13
N GLY A 433 -16.81 -6.77 -38.23
CA GLY A 433 -15.63 -6.86 -39.09
C GLY A 433 -15.05 -5.51 -39.46
N SER A 434 -14.05 -5.56 -40.36
CA SER A 434 -13.35 -4.38 -40.88
C SER A 434 -13.47 -4.31 -42.40
N VAL A 435 -13.96 -3.19 -42.91
CA VAL A 435 -14.07 -2.91 -44.34
C VAL A 435 -13.01 -1.90 -44.74
N VAL A 436 -12.13 -2.28 -45.66
CA VAL A 436 -11.05 -1.43 -46.16
C VAL A 436 -11.47 -0.80 -47.48
N VAL A 437 -11.44 0.53 -47.52
CA VAL A 437 -11.67 1.37 -48.70
C VAL A 437 -10.33 1.96 -49.12
N GLU A 438 -9.89 1.68 -50.33
CA GLU A 438 -8.69 2.23 -50.92
C GLU A 438 -9.04 3.43 -51.81
N PHE A 439 -8.24 4.49 -51.73
CA PHE A 439 -8.31 5.63 -52.62
C PHE A 439 -7.41 5.40 -53.83
N GLU A 440 -7.86 5.82 -55.02
CA GLU A 440 -7.03 5.80 -56.23
C GLU A 440 -5.77 6.66 -56.05
N ARG A 441 -5.93 7.79 -55.34
CA ARG A 441 -4.85 8.70 -55.00
C ARG A 441 -4.89 8.98 -53.51
N GLY A 442 -3.85 8.50 -52.80
CA GLY A 442 -3.69 8.75 -51.38
C GLY A 442 -3.36 10.22 -51.08
N GLU A 443 -3.78 10.69 -49.92
CA GLU A 443 -3.37 11.99 -49.39
C GLU A 443 -2.05 11.83 -48.65
N ARG A 444 -1.05 12.64 -49.01
CA ARG A 444 0.27 12.61 -48.37
C ARG A 444 0.52 13.90 -47.62
N SER A 445 0.71 13.77 -46.32
CA SER A 445 1.25 14.83 -45.46
C SER A 445 2.74 14.55 -45.18
N GLU A 446 3.39 15.46 -44.44
CA GLU A 446 4.80 15.33 -44.02
C GLU A 446 5.04 14.10 -43.13
N TYR A 447 4.04 13.68 -42.34
CA TYR A 447 4.19 12.62 -41.32
C TYR A 447 3.32 11.39 -41.58
N TYR A 448 2.32 11.49 -42.45
CA TYR A 448 1.34 10.44 -42.66
C TYR A 448 0.86 10.40 -44.11
N GLN A 449 0.80 9.21 -44.68
CA GLN A 449 0.20 8.96 -45.97
C GLN A 449 -1.10 8.19 -45.78
N GLN A 450 -2.22 8.87 -45.98
CA GLN A 450 -3.53 8.25 -46.02
C GLN A 450 -3.73 7.60 -47.39
N THR A 451 -3.98 6.30 -47.40
CA THR A 451 -4.26 5.54 -48.62
C THR A 451 -5.73 5.18 -48.76
N GLY A 452 -6.54 5.44 -47.73
CA GLY A 452 -7.93 5.03 -47.72
C GLY A 452 -8.68 5.30 -46.42
N LEU A 453 -9.74 4.52 -46.22
CA LEU A 453 -10.55 4.49 -45.00
C LEU A 453 -10.71 3.05 -44.50
N ARG A 454 -10.86 2.92 -43.19
CA ARG A 454 -11.18 1.66 -42.52
C ARG A 454 -12.47 1.84 -41.73
N ILE A 455 -13.49 1.07 -42.09
CA ILE A 455 -14.76 1.03 -41.40
C ILE A 455 -14.73 -0.16 -40.46
N ASN A 456 -14.92 0.07 -39.17
CA ASN A 456 -14.93 -0.97 -38.16
C ASN A 456 -16.33 -1.11 -37.59
N VAL A 457 -16.87 -2.33 -37.60
CA VAL A 457 -18.12 -2.69 -36.95
C VAL A 457 -17.82 -3.58 -35.76
N ARG A 458 -18.27 -3.16 -34.58
CA ARG A 458 -18.10 -3.86 -33.29
C ARG A 458 -19.45 -4.10 -32.65
N LYS A 459 -19.50 -5.04 -31.71
CA LYS A 459 -20.71 -5.33 -30.93
C LYS A 459 -20.41 -5.71 -29.49
N ILE A 460 -21.35 -5.39 -28.60
CA ILE A 460 -21.48 -5.94 -27.25
C ILE A 460 -22.94 -6.34 -27.07
N GLY A 461 -23.21 -7.65 -26.98
CA GLY A 461 -24.57 -8.18 -26.99
C GLY A 461 -25.36 -7.70 -28.22
N SER A 462 -26.48 -7.01 -27.98
CA SER A 462 -27.32 -6.41 -29.04
C SER A 462 -26.91 -5.01 -29.47
N ILE A 463 -25.92 -4.39 -28.81
CA ILE A 463 -25.48 -3.03 -29.13
C ILE A 463 -24.41 -3.09 -30.22
N MET A 464 -24.67 -2.41 -31.34
CA MET A 464 -23.79 -2.34 -32.50
C MET A 464 -23.22 -0.94 -32.67
N ASN A 465 -21.98 -0.87 -33.12
CA ASN A 465 -21.29 0.38 -33.39
C ASN A 465 -20.56 0.29 -34.72
N ILE A 466 -20.71 1.31 -35.56
CA ILE A 466 -19.94 1.52 -36.78
C ILE A 466 -19.13 2.81 -36.66
N GLU A 467 -17.86 2.76 -37.02
CA GLU A 467 -16.94 3.90 -37.07
C GLU A 467 -16.17 3.89 -38.39
N ILE A 468 -15.80 5.08 -38.87
CA ILE A 468 -14.94 5.26 -40.04
C ILE A 468 -13.65 5.95 -39.60
N HIS A 469 -12.51 5.34 -39.91
CA HIS A 469 -11.17 5.85 -39.59
C HIS A 469 -10.37 6.06 -40.87
N SER A 470 -9.39 6.97 -40.86
CA SER A 470 -8.39 7.03 -41.92
C SER A 470 -7.53 5.77 -41.93
N ASP A 471 -7.25 5.21 -43.11
CA ASP A 471 -6.34 4.06 -43.28
C ASP A 471 -5.10 4.53 -44.06
N GLY A 472 -3.91 4.11 -43.61
CA GLY A 472 -2.65 4.64 -44.10
C GLY A 472 -1.47 4.26 -43.22
N TYR A 473 -0.31 4.86 -43.48
CA TYR A 473 0.93 4.57 -42.78
C TYR A 473 1.70 5.86 -42.46
N SER A 474 2.45 5.80 -41.35
CA SER A 474 3.46 6.81 -41.04
C SER A 474 4.51 6.80 -42.15
N THR A 475 4.92 7.98 -42.61
CA THR A 475 6.02 8.09 -43.56
C THR A 475 7.34 8.10 -42.78
N ASP A 476 8.32 7.29 -43.20
CA ASP A 476 9.67 7.31 -42.62
C ASP A 476 10.34 8.64 -43.00
N ILE A 477 10.40 9.56 -42.04
CA ILE A 477 11.42 10.62 -41.98
C ILE A 477 12.27 10.36 -40.75
#